data_AF-A0A3L7PDU9-F1
#
_entry.id   AF-A0A3L7PDU9-F1
#
_cell.length_a   1.000
_cell.length_b   1.000
_cell.length_c   1.000
_cell.angle_alpha   90.00
_cell.angle_beta   90.00
_cell.angle_gamma   90.00
#
_symmetry.space_group_name_H-M   'P 1'
#
loop_
_entity.id
_entity.type
_entity.pdbx_description
1 polymer ?
#
loop_
_entity_poly.entity_id
_entity_poly.type
_entity_poly.pdbx_seq_one_letter_code
_entity_poly.pdbx_strand_id
1 'polypeptide(L)'
;MIARRTPCQFALAVPLLLSLAAIGAADEAAPPPTLKDVIKDTLQDTIKDAIDGTLTDTLQEKVKQEVQDALVGTPQESSDGSPVQTKVVLRISKEFIQQHSPPAVEQDSPINRHLFGAHVTGTAVIRGQPVLKLDADHGRPVFTLHFNGTTTTRTVAVKPPVKAYNTGFGGFDVHREIRFDGSQFSEGPASIEATYRSKLDRLATPPRLRGWIVRRFAGPQIEKTRPQADAIALADTKATILKEFEEHTDRMVDDLNGNVPWKQTIALLVPQDAGWVSHFANTKDWIVTSPGPEGAAVPELPEEAAELKAPLELWVHGKPNEMSATKLIALWSTVHVGLNRFRELAPANAAKAVENLKPTVEGDWWVLRVGTDILEQLIDGLREDESAGPG
;
A
#
# COMPACT_ATOMS: atom_id res chain seq x y z
N MET A 1 -0.02 63.78 -63.36
CA MET A 1 0.72 62.70 -62.69
C MET A 1 -0.27 61.78 -62.02
N ILE A 2 -0.53 60.62 -62.64
CA ILE A 2 -1.52 59.64 -62.22
C ILE A 2 -0.76 58.55 -61.44
N ALA A 3 -1.01 58.45 -60.14
CA ALA A 3 -0.46 57.38 -59.31
C ALA A 3 -1.50 56.26 -59.17
N ARG A 4 -1.23 55.15 -59.84
CA ARG A 4 -1.89 53.86 -59.67
C ARG A 4 -1.41 53.22 -58.36
N ARG A 5 -2.33 52.74 -57.52
CA ARG A 5 -2.07 51.58 -56.65
C ARG A 5 -3.28 50.65 -56.68
N THR A 6 -2.97 49.41 -57.03
CA THR A 6 -3.81 48.23 -57.20
C THR A 6 -4.32 47.70 -55.85
N PRO A 7 -5.41 46.90 -55.85
CA PRO A 7 -6.02 46.31 -54.67
C PRO A 7 -5.47 44.89 -54.40
N CYS A 8 -5.41 44.47 -53.14
CA CYS A 8 -5.28 43.06 -52.78
C CYS A 8 -6.53 42.56 -52.09
N GLN A 9 -7.17 41.58 -52.71
CA GLN A 9 -8.29 40.79 -52.22
C GLN A 9 -7.82 39.67 -51.27
N PHE A 10 -8.79 39.24 -50.45
CA PHE A 10 -8.91 37.98 -49.72
C PHE A 10 -8.21 36.75 -50.31
N ALA A 11 -7.61 35.91 -49.44
CA ALA A 11 -7.84 34.46 -49.41
C ALA A 11 -7.20 33.79 -48.17
N LEU A 12 -7.87 32.71 -47.75
CA LEU A 12 -7.60 31.74 -46.68
C LEU A 12 -6.16 31.17 -46.64
N ALA A 13 -5.70 30.77 -45.44
CA ALA A 13 -5.27 29.39 -45.14
C ALA A 13 -4.66 29.27 -43.73
N VAL A 14 -5.19 28.32 -42.96
CA VAL A 14 -4.51 27.64 -41.84
C VAL A 14 -3.54 26.62 -42.46
N PRO A 15 -2.36 26.38 -41.85
CA PRO A 15 -2.11 25.02 -41.40
C PRO A 15 -1.47 24.93 -40.01
N LEU A 16 -1.82 23.82 -39.34
CA LEU A 16 -1.13 23.16 -38.24
C LEU A 16 0.40 23.16 -38.38
N LEU A 17 1.11 23.23 -37.25
CA LEU A 17 2.25 22.33 -36.96
C LEU A 17 2.61 22.32 -35.46
N LEU A 18 2.84 21.10 -34.97
CA LEU A 18 3.43 20.72 -33.68
C LEU A 18 4.76 21.45 -33.41
N SER A 19 5.06 21.73 -32.14
CA SER A 19 6.34 21.32 -31.52
C SER A 19 6.41 21.63 -30.01
N LEU A 20 7.21 20.80 -29.34
CA LEU A 20 7.98 21.00 -28.10
C LEU A 20 7.34 20.75 -26.73
N ALA A 21 7.62 19.51 -26.28
CA ALA A 21 7.94 19.15 -24.91
C ALA A 21 9.22 19.82 -24.37
N ALA A 22 9.40 19.71 -23.05
CA ALA A 22 10.62 19.85 -22.25
C ALA A 22 11.09 21.27 -21.84
N ILE A 23 10.72 21.67 -20.61
CA ILE A 23 11.45 22.57 -19.68
C ILE A 23 10.95 22.22 -18.27
N GLY A 24 11.74 21.92 -17.23
CA GLY A 24 13.18 21.80 -17.07
C GLY A 24 13.46 21.23 -15.67
N ALA A 25 14.42 20.31 -15.56
CA ALA A 25 15.04 19.93 -14.31
C ALA A 25 16.37 20.70 -14.22
N ALA A 26 16.47 21.59 -13.25
CA ALA A 26 17.71 22.28 -12.93
C ALA A 26 18.61 21.33 -12.15
N ASP A 27 19.82 21.15 -12.65
CA ASP A 27 20.91 20.36 -12.07
C ASP A 27 21.48 21.13 -10.87
N GLU A 28 21.08 20.71 -9.67
CA GLU A 28 21.56 21.26 -8.39
C GLU A 28 22.85 20.50 -8.01
N ALA A 29 23.99 21.13 -8.26
CA ALA A 29 25.30 20.57 -7.94
C ALA A 29 25.41 20.30 -6.43
N ALA A 30 25.60 19.03 -6.08
CA ALA A 30 25.69 18.58 -4.69
C ALA A 30 26.87 19.25 -3.94
N PRO A 31 26.68 19.67 -2.68
CA PRO A 31 27.74 20.25 -1.88
C PRO A 31 28.83 19.20 -1.58
N PRO A 32 30.11 19.62 -1.45
CA PRO A 32 31.20 18.71 -1.13
C PRO A 32 30.96 18.04 0.24
N PRO A 33 31.28 16.74 0.40
CA PRO A 33 31.06 16.02 1.64
C PRO A 33 31.86 16.69 2.77
N THR A 34 31.23 16.84 3.93
CA THR A 34 31.90 17.46 5.06
C THR A 34 32.89 16.47 5.67
N LEU A 35 33.95 16.97 6.31
CA LEU A 35 34.96 16.13 6.99
C LEU A 35 34.33 15.14 7.99
N LYS A 36 33.16 15.48 8.52
CA LYS A 36 32.38 14.63 9.42
C LYS A 36 31.80 13.40 8.70
N ASP A 37 31.39 13.56 7.45
CA ASP A 37 30.84 12.48 6.62
C ASP A 37 31.94 11.51 6.21
N VAL A 38 33.12 12.04 5.83
CA VAL A 38 34.31 11.22 5.51
C VAL A 38 34.78 10.41 6.71
N ILE A 39 34.81 11.00 7.91
CA ILE A 39 35.23 10.30 9.13
C ILE A 39 34.20 9.26 9.54
N LYS A 40 32.90 9.54 9.39
CA LYS A 40 31.82 8.59 9.70
C LYS A 40 31.88 7.36 8.81
N ASP A 41 32.02 7.55 7.50
CA ASP A 41 32.04 6.45 6.54
C ASP A 41 33.30 5.58 6.72
N THR A 42 34.46 6.20 6.95
CA THR A 42 35.72 5.47 7.18
C THR A 42 35.70 4.64 8.48
N LEU A 43 35.11 5.18 9.55
CA LEU A 43 34.96 4.44 10.81
C LEU A 43 33.90 3.35 10.72
N GLN A 44 32.80 3.57 9.99
CA GLN A 44 31.78 2.55 9.78
C GLN A 44 32.33 1.35 9.01
N ASP A 45 33.08 1.59 7.93
CA ASP A 45 33.68 0.51 7.13
C ASP A 45 34.76 -0.25 7.92
N THR A 46 35.61 0.45 8.67
CA THR A 46 36.67 -0.20 9.47
C THR A 46 36.11 -1.04 10.63
N ILE A 47 35.04 -0.58 11.27
CA ILE A 47 34.37 -1.33 12.35
C ILE A 47 33.58 -2.50 11.78
N LYS A 48 32.92 -2.32 10.62
CA LYS A 48 32.20 -3.39 9.93
C LYS A 48 33.13 -4.50 9.49
N ASP A 49 34.26 -4.17 8.86
CA ASP A 49 35.25 -5.15 8.40
C ASP A 49 35.94 -5.88 9.57
N ALA A 50 36.19 -5.19 10.70
CA ALA A 50 36.79 -5.81 11.89
C ALA A 50 35.83 -6.77 12.62
N ILE A 51 34.52 -6.47 12.60
CA ILE A 51 33.47 -7.31 13.19
C ILE A 51 33.15 -8.49 12.28
N ASP A 52 33.03 -8.28 10.96
CA ASP A 52 32.73 -9.32 9.98
C ASP A 52 33.89 -10.32 9.79
N GLY A 53 35.13 -9.94 10.10
CA GLY A 53 36.31 -10.78 9.83
C GLY A 53 36.74 -11.74 10.95
N THR A 54 36.33 -11.52 12.21
CA THR A 54 36.98 -12.22 13.35
C THR A 54 36.03 -12.93 14.31
N LEU A 55 34.72 -12.63 14.29
CA LEU A 55 33.77 -13.19 15.26
C LEU A 55 32.68 -14.08 14.64
N THR A 56 32.56 -14.12 13.32
CA THR A 56 31.35 -14.60 12.64
C THR A 56 31.48 -16.06 12.21
N ASP A 57 32.53 -16.47 11.50
CA ASP A 57 32.50 -17.77 10.82
C ASP A 57 32.53 -18.98 11.77
N THR A 58 33.40 -18.98 12.78
CA THR A 58 33.53 -20.14 13.68
C THR A 58 32.39 -20.22 14.71
N LEU A 59 31.86 -19.05 15.10
CA LEU A 59 30.78 -18.94 16.08
C LEU A 59 29.41 -19.12 15.41
N GLN A 60 29.20 -18.61 14.19
CA GLN A 60 28.03 -18.96 13.38
C GLN A 60 27.99 -20.43 13.08
N GLU A 61 29.10 -21.07 12.68
CA GLU A 61 29.08 -22.51 12.39
C GLU A 61 28.78 -23.34 13.64
N LYS A 62 29.41 -23.06 14.79
CA LYS A 62 29.09 -23.79 16.04
C LYS A 62 27.66 -23.55 16.52
N VAL A 63 27.17 -22.31 16.45
CA VAL A 63 25.79 -22.00 16.84
C VAL A 63 24.80 -22.61 15.86
N LYS A 64 25.08 -22.58 14.55
CA LYS A 64 24.27 -23.24 13.53
C LYS A 64 24.22 -24.74 13.79
N GLN A 65 25.35 -25.38 14.06
CA GLN A 65 25.44 -26.82 14.33
C GLN A 65 24.67 -27.23 15.60
N GLU A 66 24.91 -26.58 16.75
CA GLU A 66 24.21 -26.93 18.01
C GLU A 66 22.71 -26.62 17.95
N VAL A 67 22.32 -25.55 17.25
CA VAL A 67 20.91 -25.19 17.04
C VAL A 67 20.26 -26.21 16.12
N GLN A 68 20.94 -26.64 15.06
CA GLN A 68 20.41 -27.62 14.12
C GLN A 68 20.29 -29.00 14.77
N ASP A 69 21.25 -29.42 15.59
CA ASP A 69 21.16 -30.68 16.35
C ASP A 69 20.08 -30.63 17.45
N ALA A 70 19.80 -29.45 18.03
CA ALA A 70 18.77 -29.29 19.07
C ALA A 70 17.34 -29.06 18.51
N LEU A 71 17.21 -28.52 17.29
CA LEU A 71 15.91 -28.33 16.61
C LEU A 71 15.52 -29.54 15.76
N VAL A 72 16.49 -30.22 15.17
CA VAL A 72 16.29 -31.45 14.40
C VAL A 72 16.44 -32.64 15.36
N GLY A 73 15.45 -32.83 16.24
CA GLY A 73 15.18 -34.17 16.74
C GLY A 73 15.13 -35.09 15.52
N THR A 74 15.96 -36.14 15.52
CA THR A 74 16.21 -37.05 14.39
C THR A 74 14.89 -37.24 13.62
N PRO A 75 14.83 -36.99 12.29
CA PRO A 75 13.60 -37.09 11.54
C PRO A 75 13.03 -38.49 11.77
N GLN A 76 12.05 -38.57 12.66
CA GLN A 76 11.42 -39.84 12.99
C GLN A 76 10.53 -40.08 11.78
N GLU A 77 11.04 -40.81 10.80
CA GLU A 77 10.27 -41.31 9.67
C GLU A 77 9.05 -42.01 10.26
N SER A 78 7.93 -41.31 10.28
CA SER A 78 6.67 -41.86 10.75
C SER A 78 6.31 -42.94 9.75
N SER A 79 6.56 -44.20 10.11
CA SER A 79 6.31 -45.37 9.25
C SER A 79 4.83 -45.62 8.96
N ASP A 80 3.95 -44.72 9.37
CA ASP A 80 2.50 -44.91 9.40
C ASP A 80 1.77 -44.38 8.15
N GLY A 81 2.51 -44.00 7.10
CA GLY A 81 1.92 -43.53 5.84
C GLY A 81 1.09 -42.25 5.94
N SER A 82 1.05 -41.61 7.11
CA SER A 82 0.39 -40.33 7.32
C SER A 82 1.14 -39.24 6.55
N PRO A 83 0.43 -38.31 5.89
CA PRO A 83 1.07 -37.21 5.17
C PRO A 83 1.98 -36.43 6.10
N VAL A 84 3.17 -36.07 5.61
CA VAL A 84 4.15 -35.29 6.39
C VAL A 84 3.51 -33.94 6.72
N GLN A 85 3.14 -33.73 7.97
CA GLN A 85 2.57 -32.47 8.44
C GLN A 85 3.68 -31.44 8.66
N THR A 86 3.37 -30.18 8.37
CA THR A 86 4.27 -29.07 8.69
C THR A 86 4.24 -28.79 10.19
N LYS A 87 5.32 -28.19 10.71
CA LYS A 87 5.49 -27.94 12.16
C LYS A 87 5.37 -26.47 12.55
N VAL A 88 5.15 -25.58 11.58
CA VAL A 88 5.13 -24.14 11.79
C VAL A 88 4.02 -23.54 10.95
N VAL A 89 3.15 -22.74 11.55
CA VAL A 89 2.07 -22.05 10.85
C VAL A 89 2.08 -20.57 11.24
N LEU A 90 2.10 -19.69 10.26
CA LEU A 90 1.90 -18.25 10.47
C LEU A 90 0.50 -17.88 9.99
N ARG A 91 -0.27 -17.23 10.86
CA ARG A 91 -1.54 -16.60 10.51
C ARG A 91 -1.38 -15.10 10.55
N ILE A 92 -1.82 -14.45 9.47
CA ILE A 92 -1.84 -13.00 9.32
C ILE A 92 -3.29 -12.60 9.19
N SER A 93 -3.80 -11.84 10.17
CA SER A 93 -5.20 -11.44 10.17
C SER A 93 -5.48 -10.43 9.06
N LYS A 94 -6.72 -10.45 8.57
CA LYS A 94 -7.23 -9.44 7.64
C LYS A 94 -7.14 -8.04 8.24
N GLU A 95 -7.47 -7.91 9.52
CA GLU A 95 -7.47 -6.65 10.26
C GLU A 95 -6.07 -6.04 10.34
N PHE A 96 -5.05 -6.88 10.54
CA PHE A 96 -3.66 -6.43 10.51
C PHE A 96 -3.28 -5.83 9.16
N ILE A 97 -3.58 -6.53 8.05
CA ILE A 97 -3.31 -6.01 6.71
C ILE A 97 -4.11 -4.72 6.44
N GLN A 98 -5.35 -4.66 6.94
CA GLN A 98 -6.20 -3.48 6.80
C GLN A 98 -5.67 -2.28 7.60
N GLN A 99 -5.04 -2.48 8.76
CA GLN A 99 -4.38 -1.40 9.51
C GLN A 99 -3.17 -0.84 8.76
N HIS A 100 -2.45 -1.71 8.06
CA HIS A 100 -1.35 -1.30 7.18
C HIS A 100 -1.85 -0.63 5.89
N SER A 101 -3.13 -0.79 5.55
CA SER A 101 -3.71 -0.10 4.40
C SER A 101 -3.75 1.41 4.64
N PRO A 102 -3.67 2.22 3.58
CA PRO A 102 -3.77 3.67 3.70
C PRO A 102 -5.05 4.07 4.49
N PRO A 103 -5.05 5.16 5.25
CA PRO A 103 -6.29 5.61 5.89
C PRO A 103 -7.31 6.07 4.84
N ALA A 104 -8.56 6.29 5.27
CA ALA A 104 -9.50 7.04 4.46
C ALA A 104 -8.92 8.42 4.13
N VAL A 105 -9.04 8.84 2.88
CA VAL A 105 -8.44 10.08 2.38
C VAL A 105 -9.55 11.08 2.11
N GLU A 106 -9.39 12.29 2.63
CA GLU A 106 -10.03 13.50 2.13
C GLU A 106 -8.93 14.50 1.76
N GLN A 107 -8.72 14.71 0.46
CA GLN A 107 -7.61 15.51 -0.05
C GLN A 107 -8.11 16.59 -1.01
N ASP A 108 -7.71 17.83 -0.71
CA ASP A 108 -7.91 18.98 -1.58
C ASP A 108 -6.69 19.19 -2.47
N SER A 109 -6.90 19.25 -3.78
CA SER A 109 -5.86 19.46 -4.78
C SER A 109 -6.16 20.67 -5.66
N PRO A 110 -5.23 21.63 -5.82
CA PRO A 110 -5.46 22.76 -6.69
C PRO A 110 -5.44 22.34 -8.17
N ILE A 111 -6.33 22.92 -8.97
CA ILE A 111 -6.34 22.78 -10.43
C ILE A 111 -5.79 24.08 -11.01
N ASN A 112 -4.77 23.97 -11.86
CA ASN A 112 -4.22 25.10 -12.61
C ASN A 112 -3.66 24.62 -13.95
N ARG A 113 -4.40 24.81 -15.05
CA ARG A 113 -4.02 24.30 -16.38
C ARG A 113 -4.62 25.12 -17.51
N HIS A 114 -4.09 24.93 -18.72
CA HIS A 114 -4.67 25.51 -19.94
C HIS A 114 -5.39 24.43 -20.74
N LEU A 115 -6.70 24.60 -20.98
CA LEU A 115 -7.52 23.69 -21.77
C LEU A 115 -8.26 24.46 -22.86
N PHE A 116 -8.12 24.03 -24.11
CA PHE A 116 -8.78 24.65 -25.28
C PHE A 116 -8.52 26.18 -25.41
N GLY A 117 -7.32 26.61 -24.97
CA GLY A 117 -6.91 28.01 -24.93
C GLY A 117 -7.59 28.85 -23.84
N ALA A 118 -8.24 28.22 -22.87
CA ALA A 118 -8.73 28.85 -21.65
C ALA A 118 -7.81 28.48 -20.47
N HIS A 119 -7.53 29.44 -19.59
CA HIS A 119 -6.86 29.18 -18.32
C HIS A 119 -7.90 28.68 -17.31
N VAL A 120 -7.78 27.44 -16.88
CA VAL A 120 -8.66 26.77 -15.92
C VAL A 120 -7.99 26.74 -14.55
N THR A 121 -8.62 27.35 -13.56
CA THR A 121 -8.18 27.31 -12.15
C THR A 121 -9.29 26.76 -11.26
N GLY A 122 -8.96 26.16 -10.10
CA GLY A 122 -9.97 25.63 -9.19
C GLY A 122 -9.42 24.71 -8.11
N THR A 123 -10.30 23.90 -7.54
CA THR A 123 -9.98 22.88 -6.53
C THR A 123 -10.69 21.58 -6.88
N ALA A 124 -10.00 20.46 -6.71
CA ALA A 124 -10.55 19.11 -6.67
C ALA A 124 -10.55 18.63 -5.21
N VAL A 125 -11.62 18.00 -4.78
CA VAL A 125 -11.72 17.32 -3.48
C VAL A 125 -11.91 15.84 -3.78
N ILE A 126 -10.96 15.01 -3.35
CA ILE A 126 -11.00 13.56 -3.47
C ILE A 126 -11.36 12.98 -2.11
N ARG A 127 -12.33 12.08 -2.08
CA ARG A 127 -12.73 11.32 -0.90
C ARG A 127 -12.75 9.85 -1.22
N GLY A 128 -12.08 9.02 -0.42
CA GLY A 128 -12.09 7.59 -0.65
C GLY A 128 -11.69 6.78 0.56
N GLN A 129 -12.02 5.49 0.52
CA GLN A 129 -11.71 4.54 1.59
C GLN A 129 -11.16 3.25 0.97
N PRO A 130 -10.07 2.69 1.53
CA PRO A 130 -9.58 1.39 1.12
C PRO A 130 -10.43 0.27 1.70
N VAL A 131 -10.63 -0.77 0.89
CA VAL A 131 -11.35 -1.99 1.24
C VAL A 131 -10.50 -3.18 0.85
N LEU A 132 -10.11 -3.97 1.83
CA LEU A 132 -9.35 -5.19 1.62
C LEU A 132 -10.28 -6.37 1.34
N LYS A 133 -10.05 -7.07 0.22
CA LYS A 133 -10.74 -8.33 -0.12
C LYS A 133 -9.72 -9.47 -0.17
N LEU A 134 -9.89 -10.46 0.70
CA LEU A 134 -9.13 -11.72 0.63
C LEU A 134 -9.82 -12.63 -0.39
N ASP A 135 -9.05 -13.22 -1.31
CA ASP A 135 -9.56 -14.25 -2.21
C ASP A 135 -9.62 -15.59 -1.45
N ALA A 136 -10.72 -16.32 -1.62
CA ALA A 136 -10.89 -17.64 -1.01
C ALA A 136 -10.13 -18.74 -1.76
N ASP A 137 -9.50 -18.46 -2.91
CA ASP A 137 -8.69 -19.42 -3.64
C ASP A 137 -7.55 -19.97 -2.75
N HIS A 138 -7.66 -21.25 -2.39
CA HIS A 138 -6.75 -21.92 -1.45
C HIS A 138 -5.33 -22.12 -2.01
N GLY A 139 -5.14 -21.98 -3.32
CA GLY A 139 -3.84 -22.25 -3.95
C GLY A 139 -2.85 -21.08 -3.90
N ARG A 140 -3.33 -19.85 -3.68
CA ARG A 140 -2.47 -18.65 -3.76
C ARG A 140 -2.91 -17.63 -2.70
N PRO A 141 -2.03 -17.16 -1.81
CA PRO A 141 -2.34 -16.17 -0.79
C PRO A 141 -2.37 -14.77 -1.42
N VAL A 142 -3.41 -14.54 -2.20
CA VAL A 142 -3.64 -13.30 -2.93
C VAL A 142 -4.75 -12.53 -2.24
N PHE A 143 -4.53 -11.24 -2.07
CA PHE A 143 -5.58 -10.33 -1.69
C PHE A 143 -5.60 -9.12 -2.62
N THR A 144 -6.78 -8.54 -2.76
CA THR A 144 -6.98 -7.34 -3.57
C THR A 144 -7.30 -6.18 -2.66
N LEU A 145 -6.47 -5.15 -2.70
CA LEU A 145 -6.77 -3.89 -2.05
C LEU A 145 -7.56 -3.02 -3.03
N HIS A 146 -8.80 -2.72 -2.70
CA HIS A 146 -9.62 -1.74 -3.41
C HIS A 146 -9.50 -0.38 -2.74
N PHE A 147 -9.61 0.69 -3.51
CA PHE A 147 -9.76 2.07 -3.04
C PHE A 147 -10.91 2.71 -3.80
N ASN A 148 -12.05 2.78 -3.10
CA ASN A 148 -13.30 3.30 -3.66
C ASN A 148 -13.47 4.75 -3.23
N GLY A 149 -13.83 5.60 -4.18
CA GLY A 149 -13.98 7.01 -3.86
C GLY A 149 -14.72 7.84 -4.88
N THR A 150 -14.81 9.13 -4.56
CA THR A 150 -15.41 10.15 -5.37
C THR A 150 -14.48 11.34 -5.49
N THR A 151 -14.58 12.04 -6.62
CA THR A 151 -13.91 13.31 -6.85
C THR A 151 -14.96 14.37 -7.16
N THR A 152 -14.86 15.51 -6.50
CA THR A 152 -15.65 16.71 -6.83
C THR A 152 -14.69 17.80 -7.27
N THR A 153 -15.05 18.54 -8.31
CA THR A 153 -14.22 19.66 -8.77
C THR A 153 -15.05 20.93 -8.85
N ARG A 154 -14.43 22.06 -8.54
CA ARG A 154 -14.98 23.40 -8.76
C ARG A 154 -13.94 24.21 -9.50
N THR A 155 -14.25 24.61 -10.72
CA THR A 155 -13.29 25.27 -11.62
C THR A 155 -13.84 26.51 -12.26
N VAL A 156 -12.94 27.41 -12.64
CA VAL A 156 -13.19 28.61 -13.42
C VAL A 156 -12.29 28.57 -14.65
N ALA A 157 -12.89 28.45 -15.82
CA ALA A 157 -12.19 28.57 -17.10
C ALA A 157 -12.29 30.01 -17.60
N VAL A 158 -11.15 30.67 -17.78
CA VAL A 158 -11.02 32.06 -18.23
C VAL A 158 -10.50 32.07 -19.66
N LYS A 159 -11.32 32.61 -20.57
CA LYS A 159 -10.94 32.90 -21.96
C LYS A 159 -11.50 34.27 -22.32
N PRO A 160 -10.72 35.35 -22.20
CA PRO A 160 -11.24 36.71 -22.34
C PRO A 160 -12.08 36.87 -23.61
N PRO A 161 -13.31 37.42 -23.50
CA PRO A 161 -13.90 38.11 -22.36
C PRO A 161 -14.79 37.24 -21.45
N VAL A 162 -14.71 35.91 -21.54
CA VAL A 162 -15.60 34.95 -20.88
C VAL A 162 -14.94 34.32 -19.65
N LYS A 163 -15.74 34.12 -18.58
CA LYS A 163 -15.42 33.18 -17.50
C LYS A 163 -16.52 32.14 -17.37
N ALA A 164 -16.18 30.86 -17.41
CA ALA A 164 -17.10 29.74 -17.22
C ALA A 164 -16.81 29.06 -15.88
N TYR A 165 -17.82 28.97 -15.03
CA TYR A 165 -17.76 28.29 -13.74
C TYR A 165 -18.36 26.90 -13.91
N ASN A 166 -17.58 25.87 -13.57
CA ASN A 166 -17.99 24.48 -13.74
C ASN A 166 -17.84 23.72 -12.44
N THR A 167 -18.74 22.77 -12.23
CA THR A 167 -18.65 21.76 -11.18
C THR A 167 -18.54 20.39 -11.84
N GLY A 168 -17.60 19.57 -11.38
CA GLY A 168 -17.44 18.18 -11.80
C GLY A 168 -17.71 17.21 -10.66
N PHE A 169 -18.19 16.03 -11.03
CA PHE A 169 -18.32 14.89 -10.14
C PHE A 169 -17.86 13.62 -10.86
N GLY A 170 -17.13 12.77 -10.16
CA GLY A 170 -16.70 11.47 -10.62
C GLY A 170 -16.63 10.46 -9.50
N GLY A 171 -16.77 9.18 -9.85
CA GLY A 171 -16.52 8.05 -8.96
C GLY A 171 -15.39 7.19 -9.52
N PHE A 172 -14.63 6.56 -8.65
CA PHE A 172 -13.55 5.65 -9.04
C PHE A 172 -13.46 4.44 -8.10
N ASP A 173 -12.99 3.33 -8.64
CA ASP A 173 -12.56 2.11 -7.95
C ASP A 173 -11.18 1.76 -8.49
N VAL A 174 -10.17 1.92 -7.64
CA VAL A 174 -8.80 1.48 -7.94
C VAL A 174 -8.56 0.18 -7.22
N HIS A 175 -7.94 -0.79 -7.88
CA HIS A 175 -7.55 -2.00 -7.20
C HIS A 175 -6.15 -2.46 -7.60
N ARG A 176 -5.47 -3.09 -6.64
CA ARG A 176 -4.17 -3.71 -6.84
C ARG A 176 -4.14 -5.06 -6.14
N GLU A 177 -3.68 -6.05 -6.88
CA GLU A 177 -3.44 -7.40 -6.37
C GLU A 177 -2.14 -7.39 -5.56
N ILE A 178 -2.15 -8.00 -4.37
CA ILE A 178 -0.95 -8.22 -3.57
C ILE A 178 -0.83 -9.72 -3.31
N ARG A 179 0.35 -10.25 -3.61
CA ARG A 179 0.66 -11.67 -3.55
C ARG A 179 1.66 -11.92 -2.44
N PHE A 180 1.46 -12.99 -1.70
CA PHE A 180 2.46 -13.48 -0.75
C PHE A 180 3.09 -14.76 -1.30
N ASP A 181 4.42 -14.81 -1.40
CA ASP A 181 5.11 -16.03 -1.88
C ASP A 181 5.47 -16.99 -0.73
N GLY A 182 4.99 -16.67 0.48
CA GLY A 182 5.30 -17.41 1.70
C GLY A 182 6.62 -17.02 2.34
N SER A 183 7.34 -16.03 1.78
CA SER A 183 8.44 -15.33 2.46
C SER A 183 8.21 -13.83 2.49
N GLN A 184 7.71 -13.25 1.41
CA GLN A 184 7.56 -11.81 1.20
C GLN A 184 6.27 -11.51 0.45
N PHE A 185 5.71 -10.34 0.75
CA PHE A 185 4.65 -9.72 -0.02
C PHE A 185 5.24 -9.06 -1.25
N SER A 186 4.51 -9.14 -2.35
CA SER A 186 4.84 -8.53 -3.63
C SER A 186 3.60 -7.94 -4.26
N GLU A 187 3.80 -6.84 -4.97
CA GLU A 187 2.77 -6.04 -5.57
C GLU A 187 2.52 -6.41 -7.03
N GLY A 188 1.24 -6.57 -7.38
CA GLY A 188 0.77 -6.74 -8.76
C GLY A 188 0.52 -5.40 -9.45
N PRO A 189 0.11 -5.43 -10.74
CA PRO A 189 -0.27 -4.21 -11.45
C PRO A 189 -1.53 -3.58 -10.83
N ALA A 190 -1.55 -2.26 -10.71
CA ALA A 190 -2.75 -1.52 -10.33
C ALA A 190 -3.65 -1.26 -11.54
N SER A 191 -4.96 -1.22 -11.32
CA SER A 191 -5.94 -0.89 -12.34
C SER A 191 -7.02 0.04 -11.79
N ILE A 192 -7.61 0.88 -12.66
CA ILE A 192 -8.60 1.88 -12.26
C ILE A 192 -9.80 1.95 -13.20
N GLU A 193 -10.97 1.79 -12.60
CA GLU A 193 -12.25 2.13 -13.19
C GLU A 193 -12.67 3.49 -12.65
N ALA A 194 -12.97 4.44 -13.53
CA ALA A 194 -13.40 5.76 -13.12
C ALA A 194 -14.37 6.37 -14.12
N THR A 195 -15.26 7.20 -13.59
CA THR A 195 -16.21 8.00 -14.36
C THR A 195 -16.07 9.46 -13.96
N TYR A 196 -16.32 10.36 -14.89
CA TYR A 196 -16.30 11.79 -14.62
C TYR A 196 -17.29 12.51 -15.52
N ARG A 197 -18.02 13.47 -14.94
CA ARG A 197 -18.94 14.35 -15.66
C ARG A 197 -18.86 15.75 -15.08
N SER A 198 -18.85 16.75 -15.94
CA SER A 198 -18.98 18.14 -15.52
C SER A 198 -20.29 18.77 -15.93
N LYS A 199 -20.65 19.86 -15.24
CA LYS A 199 -21.73 20.76 -15.63
C LYS A 199 -21.24 22.20 -15.60
N LEU A 200 -21.74 23.00 -16.54
CA LEU A 200 -21.56 24.44 -16.54
C LEU A 200 -22.57 25.07 -15.56
N ASP A 201 -22.09 25.66 -14.47
CA ASP A 201 -22.94 26.30 -13.47
C ASP A 201 -23.31 27.71 -13.88
N ARG A 202 -22.31 28.47 -14.35
CA ARG A 202 -22.47 29.90 -14.64
C ARG A 202 -21.53 30.37 -15.72
N LEU A 203 -22.02 31.28 -16.56
CA LEU A 203 -21.20 32.02 -17.52
C LEU A 203 -21.20 33.51 -17.17
N ALA A 204 -20.01 34.04 -16.81
CA ALA A 204 -19.81 35.47 -16.66
C ALA A 204 -19.26 36.06 -17.96
N THR A 205 -19.94 37.11 -18.42
CA THR A 205 -19.65 37.84 -19.65
C THR A 205 -19.68 39.34 -19.36
N PRO A 206 -19.09 40.20 -20.21
CA PRO A 206 -19.23 41.65 -20.08
C PRO A 206 -20.70 42.09 -20.05
N PRO A 207 -21.04 43.26 -19.49
CA PRO A 207 -22.42 43.74 -19.46
C PRO A 207 -22.91 44.16 -20.87
N ARG A 208 -24.24 44.34 -21.00
CA ARG A 208 -24.94 44.87 -22.20
C ARG A 208 -24.89 43.94 -23.42
N LEU A 209 -25.17 44.50 -24.61
CA LEU A 209 -25.29 43.78 -25.89
C LEU A 209 -24.07 42.88 -26.21
N ARG A 210 -22.86 43.33 -25.86
CA ARG A 210 -21.63 42.53 -26.05
C ARG A 210 -21.69 41.22 -25.27
N GLY A 211 -22.14 41.26 -24.01
CA GLY A 211 -22.33 40.06 -23.20
C GLY A 211 -23.38 39.11 -23.76
N TRP A 212 -24.50 39.65 -24.25
CA TRP A 212 -25.56 38.86 -24.84
C TRP A 212 -25.08 38.08 -26.08
N ILE A 213 -24.36 38.75 -26.99
CA ILE A 213 -23.76 38.11 -28.17
C ILE A 213 -22.76 37.03 -27.74
N VAL A 214 -21.85 37.36 -26.82
CA VAL A 214 -20.84 36.40 -26.34
C VAL A 214 -21.50 35.17 -25.70
N ARG A 215 -22.53 35.33 -24.87
CA ARG A 215 -23.26 34.21 -24.25
C ARG A 215 -23.94 33.33 -25.29
N ARG A 216 -24.54 33.92 -26.34
CA ARG A 216 -25.22 33.20 -27.43
C ARG A 216 -24.29 32.24 -28.16
N PHE A 217 -23.02 32.61 -28.34
CA PHE A 217 -22.01 31.79 -29.03
C PHE A 217 -21.19 30.89 -28.09
N ALA A 218 -20.84 31.39 -26.90
CA ALA A 218 -19.98 30.67 -25.97
C ALA A 218 -20.66 29.43 -25.36
N GLY A 219 -21.94 29.53 -25.00
CA GLY A 219 -22.68 28.41 -24.38
C GLY A 219 -22.67 27.14 -25.25
N PRO A 220 -23.15 27.20 -26.50
CA PRO A 220 -23.14 26.04 -27.40
C PRO A 220 -21.74 25.48 -27.65
N GLN A 221 -20.73 26.36 -27.75
CA GLN A 221 -19.36 25.92 -27.96
C GLN A 221 -18.80 25.19 -26.72
N ILE A 222 -19.06 25.69 -25.52
CA ILE A 222 -18.66 25.03 -24.26
C ILE A 222 -19.29 23.64 -24.16
N GLU A 223 -20.60 23.54 -24.41
CA GLU A 223 -21.32 22.26 -24.40
C GLU A 223 -20.75 21.28 -25.43
N LYS A 224 -20.39 21.76 -26.63
CA LYS A 224 -19.75 20.93 -27.67
C LYS A 224 -18.37 20.42 -27.25
N THR A 225 -17.58 21.23 -26.53
CA THR A 225 -16.24 20.84 -26.07
C THR A 225 -16.26 20.07 -24.74
N ARG A 226 -17.38 20.06 -24.01
CA ARG A 226 -17.47 19.45 -22.67
C ARG A 226 -17.08 17.97 -22.66
N PRO A 227 -17.56 17.09 -23.56
CA PRO A 227 -17.16 15.68 -23.53
C PRO A 227 -15.64 15.49 -23.67
N GLN A 228 -14.97 16.34 -24.45
CA GLN A 228 -13.52 16.31 -24.59
C GLN A 228 -12.81 16.81 -23.33
N ALA A 229 -13.34 17.88 -22.71
CA ALA A 229 -12.83 18.37 -21.43
C ALA A 229 -12.98 17.33 -20.32
N ASP A 230 -14.11 16.63 -20.27
CA ASP A 230 -14.40 15.57 -19.30
C ASP A 230 -13.49 14.37 -19.52
N ALA A 231 -13.22 13.98 -20.76
CA ALA A 231 -12.28 12.90 -21.08
C ALA A 231 -10.84 13.23 -20.63
N ILE A 232 -10.39 14.46 -20.85
CA ILE A 232 -9.06 14.92 -20.37
C ILE A 232 -9.03 14.93 -18.85
N ALA A 233 -10.05 15.49 -18.20
CA ALA A 233 -10.12 15.50 -16.74
C ALA A 233 -10.13 14.08 -16.15
N LEU A 234 -10.87 13.15 -16.76
CA LEU A 234 -10.89 11.74 -16.37
C LEU A 234 -9.51 11.09 -16.51
N ALA A 235 -8.82 11.31 -17.63
CA ALA A 235 -7.49 10.74 -17.85
C ALA A 235 -6.46 11.27 -16.83
N ASP A 236 -6.46 12.58 -16.59
CA ASP A 236 -5.58 13.21 -15.59
C ASP A 236 -5.89 12.67 -14.18
N THR A 237 -7.16 12.62 -13.79
CA THR A 237 -7.58 12.06 -12.50
C THR A 237 -7.17 10.60 -12.37
N LYS A 238 -7.33 9.78 -13.43
CA LYS A 238 -6.89 8.38 -13.40
C LYS A 238 -5.40 8.25 -13.15
N ALA A 239 -4.58 9.03 -13.85
CA ALA A 239 -3.14 8.99 -13.71
C ALA A 239 -2.68 9.43 -12.31
N THR A 240 -3.26 10.50 -11.76
CA THR A 240 -2.95 10.97 -10.41
C THR A 240 -3.32 9.95 -9.34
N ILE A 241 -4.56 9.45 -9.37
CA ILE A 241 -5.02 8.49 -8.35
C ILE A 241 -4.23 7.19 -8.44
N LEU A 242 -3.96 6.66 -9.64
CA LEU A 242 -3.14 5.46 -9.80
C LEU A 242 -1.76 5.65 -9.19
N LYS A 243 -1.08 6.76 -9.51
CA LYS A 243 0.26 7.03 -8.99
C LYS A 243 0.27 7.11 -7.46
N GLU A 244 -0.62 7.90 -6.86
CA GLU A 244 -0.68 8.04 -5.40
C GLU A 244 -1.04 6.69 -4.75
N PHE A 245 -1.99 5.95 -5.31
CA PHE A 245 -2.36 4.63 -4.82
C PHE A 245 -1.21 3.63 -4.90
N GLU A 246 -0.47 3.60 -6.01
CA GLU A 246 0.74 2.77 -6.16
C GLU A 246 1.78 3.11 -5.09
N GLU A 247 2.15 4.38 -4.94
CA GLU A 247 3.13 4.82 -3.93
C GLU A 247 2.71 4.42 -2.50
N HIS A 248 1.42 4.55 -2.17
CA HIS A 248 0.91 4.17 -0.85
C HIS A 248 0.88 2.66 -0.63
N THR A 249 0.56 1.89 -1.68
CA THR A 249 0.53 0.43 -1.60
C THR A 249 1.93 -0.19 -1.63
N ASP A 250 2.90 0.42 -2.30
CA ASP A 250 4.31 0.05 -2.24
C ASP A 250 4.83 0.17 -0.80
N ARG A 251 4.60 1.33 -0.15
CA ARG A 251 4.99 1.53 1.26
C ARG A 251 4.33 0.52 2.20
N MET A 252 3.06 0.18 1.94
CA MET A 252 2.35 -0.84 2.73
C MET A 252 3.03 -2.21 2.59
N VAL A 253 3.42 -2.61 1.38
CA VAL A 253 4.13 -3.88 1.13
C VAL A 253 5.50 -3.87 1.79
N ASP A 254 6.25 -2.78 1.66
CA ASP A 254 7.54 -2.58 2.34
C ASP A 254 7.39 -2.71 3.87
N ASP A 255 6.34 -2.11 4.43
CA ASP A 255 6.04 -2.20 5.86
C ASP A 255 5.70 -3.64 6.27
N LEU A 256 4.88 -4.36 5.50
CA LEU A 256 4.55 -5.75 5.81
C LEU A 256 5.81 -6.63 5.79
N ASN A 257 6.69 -6.43 4.80
CA ASN A 257 7.95 -7.16 4.66
C ASN A 257 8.99 -6.78 5.73
N GLY A 258 9.04 -5.51 6.13
CA GLY A 258 9.99 -5.01 7.13
C GLY A 258 9.58 -5.31 8.57
N ASN A 259 8.28 -5.38 8.85
CA ASN A 259 7.78 -5.55 10.21
C ASN A 259 7.50 -7.01 10.60
N VAL A 260 7.39 -7.94 9.64
CA VAL A 260 7.17 -9.36 9.94
C VAL A 260 8.46 -10.16 9.67
N PRO A 261 9.20 -10.64 10.69
CA PRO A 261 10.47 -11.34 10.55
C PRO A 261 10.26 -12.81 10.13
N TRP A 262 9.39 -13.03 9.16
CA TRP A 262 8.96 -14.37 8.76
C TRP A 262 10.07 -15.16 8.11
N LYS A 263 10.87 -14.53 7.24
CA LYS A 263 12.05 -15.15 6.63
C LYS A 263 13.06 -15.64 7.68
N GLN A 264 13.32 -14.83 8.70
CA GLN A 264 14.21 -15.18 9.81
C GLN A 264 13.60 -16.28 10.69
N THR A 265 12.28 -16.27 10.86
CA THR A 265 11.54 -17.31 11.59
C THR A 265 11.65 -18.67 10.89
N ILE A 266 11.43 -18.71 9.58
CA ILE A 266 11.64 -19.91 8.76
C ILE A 266 13.09 -20.38 8.90
N ALA A 267 14.07 -19.49 8.71
CA ALA A 267 15.49 -19.86 8.81
C ALA A 267 15.90 -20.41 10.18
N LEU A 268 15.20 -20.02 11.26
CA LEU A 268 15.45 -20.52 12.62
C LEU A 268 14.76 -21.86 12.89
N LEU A 269 13.58 -22.09 12.32
CA LEU A 269 12.74 -23.25 12.64
C LEU A 269 12.81 -24.38 11.62
N VAL A 270 13.19 -24.07 10.39
CA VAL A 270 13.16 -24.99 9.25
C VAL A 270 14.60 -25.32 8.83
N PRO A 271 14.94 -26.61 8.61
CA PRO A 271 16.25 -26.98 8.09
C PRO A 271 16.47 -26.39 6.67
N GLN A 272 17.61 -25.73 6.45
CA GLN A 272 17.90 -25.02 5.20
C GLN A 272 17.94 -25.93 3.95
N ASP A 273 18.29 -27.20 4.13
CA ASP A 273 18.52 -28.14 3.02
C ASP A 273 17.29 -28.99 2.66
N ALA A 274 16.13 -28.71 3.26
CA ALA A 274 15.01 -29.64 3.21
C ALA A 274 14.15 -29.55 1.93
N GLY A 275 14.44 -28.61 1.01
CA GLY A 275 13.66 -28.42 -0.22
C GLY A 275 12.19 -28.06 0.07
N TRP A 276 11.92 -27.39 1.19
CA TRP A 276 10.55 -27.05 1.60
C TRP A 276 9.97 -25.95 0.71
N VAL A 277 8.67 -26.09 0.45
CA VAL A 277 7.83 -25.11 -0.24
C VAL A 277 6.85 -24.48 0.76
N SER A 278 6.35 -23.31 0.43
CA SER A 278 5.31 -22.64 1.22
C SER A 278 3.94 -23.19 0.84
N HIS A 279 3.19 -23.64 1.83
CA HIS A 279 1.79 -24.05 1.69
C HIS A 279 0.88 -22.95 2.21
N PHE A 280 -0.25 -22.75 1.56
CA PHE A 280 -1.16 -21.65 1.86
C PHE A 280 -2.57 -22.14 2.11
N ALA A 281 -3.27 -21.41 2.98
CA ALA A 281 -4.71 -21.49 3.09
C ALA A 281 -5.25 -20.08 3.37
N ASN A 282 -6.25 -19.65 2.60
CA ASN A 282 -6.98 -18.43 2.90
C ASN A 282 -8.29 -18.80 3.59
N THR A 283 -8.55 -18.11 4.70
CA THR A 283 -9.87 -18.10 5.34
C THR A 283 -10.47 -16.71 5.18
N LYS A 284 -11.71 -16.52 5.62
CA LYS A 284 -12.36 -15.21 5.59
C LYS A 284 -11.57 -14.12 6.32
N ASP A 285 -10.88 -14.51 7.39
CA ASP A 285 -10.29 -13.58 8.36
C ASP A 285 -8.75 -13.69 8.41
N TRP A 286 -8.15 -14.68 7.74
CA TRP A 286 -6.72 -14.97 7.86
C TRP A 286 -6.10 -15.42 6.54
N ILE A 287 -4.88 -14.94 6.30
CA ILE A 287 -3.92 -15.60 5.42
C ILE A 287 -3.09 -16.55 6.28
N VAL A 288 -3.08 -17.83 5.90
CA VAL A 288 -2.32 -18.87 6.58
C VAL A 288 -1.19 -19.31 5.67
N THR A 289 0.04 -19.33 6.19
CA THR A 289 1.20 -19.89 5.50
C THR A 289 1.90 -20.90 6.39
N SER A 290 2.45 -21.93 5.76
CA SER A 290 3.16 -22.98 6.47
C SER A 290 4.25 -23.59 5.59
N PRO A 291 5.53 -23.54 6.00
CA PRO A 291 6.60 -24.15 5.23
C PRO A 291 6.61 -25.67 5.48
N GLY A 292 6.76 -26.46 4.42
CA GLY A 292 6.79 -27.93 4.50
C GLY A 292 7.31 -28.59 3.23
N PRO A 293 7.51 -29.92 3.23
CA PRO A 293 7.87 -30.64 2.02
C PRO A 293 6.77 -30.51 0.95
N GLU A 294 7.12 -30.73 -0.31
CA GLU A 294 6.15 -30.72 -1.41
C GLU A 294 5.00 -31.71 -1.15
N GLY A 295 3.76 -31.27 -1.34
CA GLY A 295 2.56 -32.06 -1.07
C GLY A 295 2.12 -32.16 0.40
N ALA A 296 2.83 -31.52 1.34
CA ALA A 296 2.34 -31.41 2.71
C ALA A 296 1.01 -30.63 2.76
N ALA A 297 0.10 -31.06 3.64
CA ALA A 297 -1.11 -30.29 3.92
C ALA A 297 -0.80 -29.19 4.93
N VAL A 298 -1.50 -28.05 4.83
CA VAL A 298 -1.52 -27.05 5.90
C VAL A 298 -2.17 -27.71 7.12
N PRO A 299 -1.52 -27.71 8.30
CA PRO A 299 -2.07 -28.33 9.50
C PRO A 299 -3.37 -27.66 9.91
N GLU A 300 -4.32 -28.48 10.33
CA GLU A 300 -5.49 -27.99 11.03
C GLU A 300 -5.07 -27.55 12.44
N LEU A 301 -5.32 -26.29 12.75
CA LEU A 301 -5.06 -25.74 14.07
C LEU A 301 -6.20 -26.12 15.04
N PRO A 302 -5.95 -26.13 16.37
CA PRO A 302 -7.00 -26.40 17.35
C PRO A 302 -8.22 -25.49 17.18
N GLU A 303 -9.43 -25.98 17.49
CA GLU A 303 -10.67 -25.19 17.33
C GLU A 303 -10.64 -23.89 18.15
N GLU A 304 -9.95 -23.89 19.30
CA GLU A 304 -9.73 -22.73 20.15
C GLU A 304 -8.99 -21.60 19.40
N ALA A 305 -8.18 -21.94 18.38
CA ALA A 305 -7.50 -20.98 17.53
C ALA A 305 -8.47 -20.08 16.75
N ALA A 306 -9.73 -20.48 16.56
CA ALA A 306 -10.74 -19.64 15.91
C ALA A 306 -11.25 -18.51 16.82
N GLU A 307 -11.26 -18.73 18.13
CA GLU A 307 -11.70 -17.74 19.13
C GLU A 307 -10.60 -16.73 19.43
N LEU A 308 -9.36 -17.16 19.29
CA LEU A 308 -8.17 -16.37 19.48
C LEU A 308 -7.96 -15.47 18.26
N LYS A 309 -7.96 -14.16 18.49
CA LYS A 309 -7.73 -13.18 17.45
C LYS A 309 -6.57 -12.28 17.86
N ALA A 310 -5.40 -12.52 17.29
CA ALA A 310 -4.28 -11.57 17.31
C ALA A 310 -3.99 -11.09 15.88
N PRO A 311 -3.46 -9.87 15.69
CA PRO A 311 -3.03 -9.38 14.38
C PRO A 311 -2.13 -10.36 13.62
N LEU A 312 -1.20 -10.97 14.35
CA LEU A 312 -0.27 -11.99 13.88
C LEU A 312 -0.19 -13.14 14.89
N GLU A 313 -0.20 -14.37 14.39
CA GLU A 313 -0.01 -15.58 15.20
C GLU A 313 1.04 -16.49 14.59
N LEU A 314 2.06 -16.85 15.38
CA LEU A 314 3.02 -17.88 15.02
C LEU A 314 2.76 -19.13 15.86
N TRP A 315 2.31 -20.19 15.21
CA TRP A 315 2.06 -21.50 15.78
C TRP A 315 3.23 -22.42 15.47
N VAL A 316 3.74 -23.10 16.50
CA VAL A 316 4.83 -24.06 16.37
C VAL A 316 4.44 -25.36 17.07
N HIS A 317 4.55 -26.48 16.36
CA HIS A 317 4.19 -27.78 16.88
C HIS A 317 5.24 -28.29 17.88
N GLY A 318 4.80 -28.89 18.98
CA GLY A 318 5.61 -29.47 20.04
C GLY A 318 5.62 -28.64 21.33
N LYS A 319 6.57 -28.95 22.21
CA LYS A 319 6.78 -28.16 23.44
C LYS A 319 7.79 -27.04 23.16
N PRO A 320 7.61 -25.84 23.74
CA PRO A 320 8.60 -24.77 23.61
C PRO A 320 9.92 -25.23 24.26
N ASN A 321 10.93 -25.51 23.45
CA ASN A 321 12.30 -25.69 23.92
C ASN A 321 12.81 -24.32 24.40
N GLU A 322 13.40 -24.24 25.60
CA GLU A 322 13.89 -22.99 26.20
C GLU A 322 14.74 -22.17 25.22
N MET A 323 15.63 -22.82 24.46
CA MET A 323 16.54 -22.10 23.55
C MET A 323 15.83 -21.54 22.31
N SER A 324 15.02 -22.36 21.63
CA SER A 324 14.30 -21.95 20.41
C SER A 324 13.19 -20.95 20.72
N ALA A 325 12.46 -21.17 21.81
CA ALA A 325 11.41 -20.25 22.26
C ALA A 325 12.00 -18.89 22.63
N THR A 326 13.12 -18.84 23.37
CA THR A 326 13.79 -17.58 23.73
C THR A 326 14.24 -16.81 22.48
N LYS A 327 14.84 -17.48 21.49
CA LYS A 327 15.26 -16.85 20.23
C LYS A 327 14.07 -16.33 19.42
N LEU A 328 12.98 -17.09 19.34
CA LEU A 328 11.76 -16.67 18.66
C LEU A 328 11.09 -15.48 19.36
N ILE A 329 10.99 -15.52 20.68
CA ILE A 329 10.44 -14.39 21.47
C ILE A 329 11.30 -13.15 21.25
N ALA A 330 12.63 -13.27 21.29
CA ALA A 330 13.53 -12.16 21.02
C ALA A 330 13.32 -11.62 19.60
N LEU A 331 13.27 -12.49 18.58
CA LEU A 331 13.02 -12.09 17.19
C LEU A 331 11.68 -11.37 17.02
N TRP A 332 10.60 -11.95 17.54
CA TRP A 332 9.23 -11.43 17.40
C TRP A 332 8.93 -10.23 18.32
N SER A 333 9.74 -10.00 19.35
CA SER A 333 9.68 -8.76 20.13
C SER A 333 10.00 -7.52 19.28
N THR A 334 10.78 -7.66 18.19
CA THR A 334 11.04 -6.55 17.27
C THR A 334 9.80 -6.12 16.48
N VAL A 335 8.87 -7.05 16.22
CA VAL A 335 7.57 -6.77 15.57
C VAL A 335 6.76 -5.78 16.38
N HIS A 336 6.86 -5.83 17.72
CA HIS A 336 6.16 -4.88 18.58
C HIS A 336 6.59 -3.44 18.35
N VAL A 337 7.84 -3.21 17.96
CA VAL A 337 8.33 -1.87 17.60
C VAL A 337 7.65 -1.37 16.34
N GLY A 338 7.54 -2.24 15.32
CA GLY A 338 6.79 -1.93 14.09
C GLY A 338 5.31 -1.64 14.36
N LEU A 339 4.72 -2.36 15.32
CA LEU A 339 3.33 -2.14 15.73
C LEU A 339 3.10 -0.88 16.58
N ASN A 340 4.13 -0.27 17.14
CA ASN A 340 3.97 0.92 17.98
C ASN A 340 3.31 2.09 17.24
N ARG A 341 3.52 2.21 15.93
CA ARG A 341 2.84 3.22 15.10
C ARG A 341 1.31 3.14 15.16
N PHE A 342 0.77 1.93 15.36
CA PHE A 342 -0.67 1.74 15.53
C PHE A 342 -1.13 2.09 16.93
N ARG A 343 -0.27 1.87 17.93
CA ARG A 343 -0.51 2.29 19.32
C ARG A 343 -0.50 3.82 19.46
N GLU A 344 0.26 4.53 18.63
CA GLU A 344 0.26 6.00 18.61
C GLU A 344 -1.06 6.60 18.13
N LEU A 345 -1.82 5.86 17.31
CA LEU A 345 -3.18 6.24 16.91
C LEU A 345 -4.22 5.91 17.99
N ALA A 346 -3.87 5.06 18.96
CA ALA A 346 -4.73 4.73 20.08
C ALA A 346 -4.72 5.85 21.14
N PRO A 347 -5.83 6.04 21.89
CA PRO A 347 -5.91 7.06 22.92
C PRO A 347 -4.84 6.85 24.02
N ALA A 348 -4.32 7.94 24.58
CA ALA A 348 -3.15 7.95 25.47
C ALA A 348 -3.25 7.06 26.73
N ASN A 349 -4.47 6.66 27.14
CA ASN A 349 -4.72 5.74 28.23
C ASN A 349 -4.53 4.24 27.85
N ALA A 350 -4.40 3.95 26.56
CA ALA A 350 -4.28 2.59 26.01
C ALA A 350 -2.83 2.12 25.84
N ALA A 351 -1.86 3.03 25.85
CA ALA A 351 -0.44 2.72 25.69
C ALA A 351 0.20 2.15 26.98
N LYS A 352 -0.29 1.00 27.47
CA LYS A 352 0.52 0.19 28.40
C LYS A 352 1.66 -0.42 27.60
N ALA A 353 2.89 -0.27 28.09
CA ALA A 353 4.04 -0.98 27.54
C ALA A 353 3.69 -2.47 27.50
N VAL A 354 3.75 -3.08 26.32
CA VAL A 354 3.39 -4.49 26.19
C VAL A 354 4.37 -5.31 27.00
N GLU A 355 3.83 -5.97 28.02
CA GLU A 355 4.58 -6.94 28.79
C GLU A 355 5.06 -8.07 27.87
N ASN A 356 6.28 -8.55 28.13
CA ASN A 356 7.00 -9.57 27.38
C ASN A 356 6.08 -10.58 26.67
N LEU A 357 6.27 -10.76 25.35
CA LEU A 357 5.65 -11.83 24.56
C LEU A 357 5.79 -13.18 25.28
N LYS A 358 4.66 -13.74 25.73
CA LYS A 358 4.61 -15.05 26.40
C LYS A 358 4.03 -16.09 25.46
N PRO A 359 4.74 -17.20 25.19
CA PRO A 359 4.17 -18.32 24.45
C PRO A 359 3.05 -18.95 25.27
N THR A 360 1.98 -19.34 24.60
CA THR A 360 0.85 -20.07 25.18
C THR A 360 0.78 -21.46 24.56
N VAL A 361 0.53 -22.49 25.37
CA VAL A 361 0.46 -23.88 24.90
C VAL A 361 -1.01 -24.23 24.71
N GLU A 362 -1.37 -24.69 23.50
CA GLU A 362 -2.72 -25.04 23.07
C GLU A 362 -2.66 -26.45 22.43
N GLY A 363 -2.97 -27.48 23.22
CA GLY A 363 -2.79 -28.87 22.80
C GLY A 363 -1.32 -29.22 22.55
N ASP A 364 -1.04 -29.76 21.36
CA ASP A 364 0.33 -30.07 20.89
C ASP A 364 1.04 -28.88 20.23
N TRP A 365 0.42 -27.70 20.24
CA TRP A 365 0.99 -26.49 19.69
C TRP A 365 1.37 -25.51 20.79
N TRP A 366 2.31 -24.64 20.50
CA TRP A 366 2.46 -23.39 21.22
C TRP A 366 2.41 -22.22 20.25
N VAL A 367 1.82 -21.12 20.71
CA VAL A 367 1.55 -19.94 19.89
C VAL A 367 2.14 -18.68 20.51
N LEU A 368 2.80 -17.89 19.65
CA LEU A 368 3.14 -16.49 19.91
C LEU A 368 2.08 -15.61 19.27
N ARG A 369 1.38 -14.85 20.11
CA ARG A 369 0.35 -13.90 19.68
C ARG A 369 0.91 -12.48 19.78
N VAL A 370 0.83 -11.74 18.69
CA VAL A 370 1.50 -10.44 18.56
C VAL A 370 0.44 -9.39 18.24
N GLY A 371 0.35 -8.37 19.10
CA GLY A 371 -0.61 -7.27 18.94
C GLY A 371 -2.01 -7.55 19.48
N THR A 372 -2.19 -8.51 20.40
CA THR A 372 -3.50 -8.79 21.02
C THR A 372 -4.10 -7.54 21.67
N ASP A 373 -3.24 -6.69 22.23
CA ASP A 373 -3.60 -5.39 22.81
C ASP A 373 -4.21 -4.41 21.79
N ILE A 374 -3.81 -4.51 20.52
CA ILE A 374 -4.29 -3.64 19.44
C ILE A 374 -5.67 -4.09 18.95
N LEU A 375 -5.89 -5.41 18.87
CA LEU A 375 -7.14 -5.93 18.32
C LEU A 375 -8.33 -5.69 19.25
N GLU A 376 -8.17 -5.85 20.56
CA GLU A 376 -9.24 -5.55 21.52
C GLU A 376 -9.73 -4.10 21.37
N GLN A 377 -8.80 -3.14 21.23
CA GLN A 377 -9.12 -1.73 21.03
C GLN A 377 -9.85 -1.47 19.72
N LEU A 378 -9.46 -2.16 18.65
CA LEU A 378 -10.11 -2.01 17.34
C LEU A 378 -11.51 -2.61 17.30
N ILE A 379 -11.71 -3.77 17.92
CA ILE A 379 -13.04 -4.38 18.00
C ILE A 379 -13.97 -3.46 18.78
N ASP A 380 -13.50 -2.85 19.87
CA ASP A 380 -14.28 -1.91 20.65
C ASP A 380 -14.59 -0.63 19.85
N GLY A 381 -13.61 -0.07 19.13
CA GLY A 381 -13.82 1.11 18.28
C GLY A 381 -14.78 0.87 17.11
N LEU A 382 -14.67 -0.27 16.42
CA LEU A 382 -15.58 -0.62 15.32
C LEU A 382 -17.02 -0.82 15.80
N ARG A 383 -17.21 -1.36 17.02
CA ARG A 383 -18.54 -1.49 17.64
C ARG A 383 -19.15 -0.14 17.97
N GLU A 384 -18.34 0.81 18.41
CA GLU A 384 -18.80 2.18 18.67
C GLU A 384 -19.25 2.87 17.37
N ASP A 385 -18.48 2.75 16.28
CA ASP A 385 -18.84 3.32 14.98
C ASP A 385 -20.10 2.69 14.36
N GLU A 386 -20.29 1.36 14.46
CA GLU A 386 -21.54 0.72 14.03
C GLU A 386 -22.74 1.16 14.88
N SER A 387 -22.54 1.41 16.17
CA SER A 387 -23.60 1.87 17.07
C SER A 387 -23.96 3.35 16.89
N ALA A 388 -23.03 4.16 16.38
CA ALA A 388 -23.23 5.59 16.19
C ALA A 388 -24.27 5.91 15.10
N GLY A 389 -24.48 5.00 14.14
CA GLY A 389 -25.48 5.12 13.08
C GLY A 389 -25.32 6.37 12.17
N PRO A 390 -25.82 6.34 10.94
CA PRO A 390 -25.86 7.55 10.11
C PRO A 390 -26.95 8.48 10.67
N GLY A 391 -26.54 9.43 11.51
CA GLY A 391 -27.36 10.53 12.02
C GLY A 391 -27.72 11.57 10.97
#